data_AF-A0A9E4GUU0-F1
#
_entry.id   AF-A0A9E4GUU0-F1
#
_cell.length_a   1.000
_cell.length_b   1.000
_cell.length_c   1.000
_cell.angle_alpha   90.00
_cell.angle_beta   90.00
_cell.angle_gamma   90.00
#
_symmetry.space_group_name_H-M   'P 1'
#
loop_
_entity.id
_entity.type
_entity.pdbx_description
1 polymer ?
#
loop_
_entity_poly.entity_id
_entity_poly.type
_entity_poly.pdbx_seq_one_letter_code
_entity_poly.pdbx_strand_id
1 'polypeptide(L)'
;MIRPFALAIRQLSDPAFRRVLLRSLSLAVAVFTGLAVVVWLFLAGTDFFTFWLIEWLVGVLGGVAVAVVTWLLFPAVVSFFVALFLEEIVAAVEERHYPDDPPARSVPISTAIVVSLRFAGVTLALNLLALPLYLITFWFPPLALAIFYCLNGYLLSREYYELVSLRRLDAGAAEMLRKANRRRLFLSGVVITFLFTIPIVNLFAPVIGVAAMAHIFRLLHADEAA
;
A
#
# COMPACT_ATOMS: atom_id res chain seq x y z
N MET A 1 -20.57 1.40 -6.33
CA MET A 1 -19.28 1.21 -5.62
C MET A 1 -18.48 0.00 -6.09
N ILE A 2 -19.09 -1.11 -6.49
CA ILE A 2 -18.36 -2.34 -6.88
C ILE A 2 -17.71 -2.25 -8.28
N ARG A 3 -18.36 -1.54 -9.21
CA ARG A 3 -17.89 -1.40 -10.61
C ARG A 3 -16.44 -0.87 -10.75
N PRO A 4 -16.01 0.19 -10.02
CA PRO A 4 -14.60 0.61 -9.99
C PRO A 4 -13.59 -0.48 -9.66
N PHE A 5 -13.88 -1.31 -8.65
CA PHE A 5 -13.01 -2.43 -8.27
C PHE A 5 -12.99 -3.52 -9.34
N ALA A 6 -14.13 -3.82 -9.97
CA ALA A 6 -14.18 -4.78 -11.07
C ALA A 6 -13.37 -4.31 -12.30
N LEU A 7 -13.38 -3.00 -12.60
CA LEU A 7 -12.52 -2.42 -13.65
C LEU A 7 -11.05 -2.55 -13.29
N ALA A 8 -10.66 -2.18 -12.07
CA ALA A 8 -9.29 -2.30 -11.59
C ALA A 8 -8.75 -3.75 -11.66
N ILE A 9 -9.57 -4.73 -11.26
CA ILE A 9 -9.19 -6.16 -11.33
C ILE A 9 -8.97 -6.60 -12.78
N ARG A 10 -9.83 -6.16 -13.72
CA ARG A 10 -9.66 -6.48 -15.15
C ARG A 10 -8.37 -5.89 -15.73
N GLN A 11 -7.98 -4.71 -15.27
CA GLN A 11 -6.74 -4.05 -15.68
C GLN A 11 -5.45 -4.67 -15.12
N LEU A 12 -5.52 -5.56 -14.12
CA LEU A 12 -4.31 -6.27 -13.65
C LEU A 12 -3.59 -7.04 -14.76
N SER A 13 -4.29 -7.39 -15.84
CA SER A 13 -3.69 -8.04 -17.01
C SER A 13 -2.96 -7.09 -17.96
N ASP A 14 -3.04 -5.78 -17.72
CA ASP A 14 -2.44 -4.77 -18.57
C ASP A 14 -0.92 -4.77 -18.46
N PRO A 15 -0.20 -4.50 -19.57
CA PRO A 15 1.26 -4.53 -19.57
C PRO A 15 1.87 -3.50 -18.61
N ALA A 16 1.22 -2.34 -18.41
CA ALA A 16 1.68 -1.33 -17.45
C ALA A 16 1.61 -1.84 -16.01
N PHE A 17 0.50 -2.46 -15.61
CA PHE A 17 0.29 -3.01 -14.27
C PHE A 17 1.26 -4.16 -14.00
N ARG A 18 1.41 -5.07 -14.97
CA ARG A 18 2.38 -6.17 -14.89
C ARG A 18 3.82 -5.67 -14.79
N ARG A 19 4.17 -4.60 -15.51
CA ARG A 19 5.51 -4.00 -15.45
C ARG A 19 5.81 -3.45 -14.07
N VAL A 20 4.87 -2.73 -13.44
CA VAL A 20 5.01 -2.26 -12.06
C VAL A 20 5.18 -3.43 -11.11
N LEU A 21 4.30 -4.43 -11.17
CA LEU A 21 4.38 -5.61 -10.30
C LEU A 21 5.69 -6.38 -10.47
N LEU A 22 6.16 -6.59 -11.71
CA LEU A 22 7.42 -7.27 -11.98
C LEU A 22 8.62 -6.46 -11.50
N ARG A 23 8.61 -5.14 -11.66
CA ARG A 23 9.67 -4.26 -11.12
C ARG A 23 9.71 -4.35 -9.59
N SER A 24 8.57 -4.18 -8.92
CA SER A 24 8.49 -4.27 -7.45
C SER A 24 8.88 -5.65 -6.93
N LEU A 25 8.46 -6.72 -7.62
CA LEU A 25 8.84 -8.09 -7.30
C LEU A 25 10.35 -8.30 -7.46
N SER A 26 10.93 -7.84 -8.57
CA SER A 26 12.37 -7.96 -8.83
C SER A 26 13.21 -7.21 -7.79
N LEU A 27 12.78 -6.02 -7.38
CA LEU A 27 13.42 -5.24 -6.32
C LEU A 27 13.33 -5.94 -4.96
N ALA A 28 12.18 -6.49 -4.61
CA ALA A 28 12.02 -7.26 -3.37
C ALA A 28 12.93 -8.50 -3.36
N VAL A 29 12.97 -9.26 -4.46
CA VAL A 29 13.87 -10.41 -4.61
C VAL A 29 15.33 -9.95 -4.46
N ALA A 30 15.74 -8.87 -5.12
CA ALA A 30 17.09 -8.34 -4.99
C ALA A 30 17.45 -7.98 -3.54
N VAL A 31 16.53 -7.37 -2.78
CA VAL A 31 16.73 -7.05 -1.36
C VAL A 31 16.94 -8.32 -0.53
N PHE A 32 16.09 -9.33 -0.70
CA PHE A 32 16.21 -10.57 0.09
C PHE A 32 17.40 -11.43 -0.34
N THR A 33 17.75 -11.46 -1.62
CA THR A 33 18.98 -12.09 -2.09
C THR A 33 20.20 -11.38 -1.49
N GLY A 34 20.22 -10.05 -1.47
CA GLY A 34 21.26 -9.27 -0.81
C GLY A 34 21.38 -9.60 0.68
N LEU A 35 20.25 -9.65 1.39
CA LEU A 35 20.22 -10.06 2.80
C LEU A 35 20.79 -11.47 3.00
N ALA A 36 20.36 -12.43 2.19
CA ALA A 36 20.82 -13.81 2.29
C ALA A 36 22.32 -13.94 2.02
N VAL A 37 22.85 -13.22 1.03
CA VAL A 37 24.28 -13.18 0.73
C VAL A 37 25.07 -12.55 1.88
N VAL A 38 24.60 -11.43 2.43
CA VAL A 38 25.26 -10.77 3.57
C VAL A 38 25.31 -11.70 4.78
N VAL A 39 24.19 -12.34 5.12
CA VAL A 39 24.15 -13.29 6.25
C VAL A 39 25.03 -14.49 5.98
N TRP A 40 25.00 -15.04 4.77
CA TRP A 40 25.85 -16.18 4.40
C TRP A 40 27.34 -15.83 4.50
N LEU A 41 27.77 -14.69 3.96
CA LEU A 41 29.15 -14.21 4.07
C LEU A 41 29.57 -14.00 5.53
N PHE A 42 28.67 -13.42 6.34
CA PHE A 42 28.92 -13.18 7.76
C PHE A 42 29.10 -14.48 8.55
N LEU A 43 28.23 -15.47 8.32
CA LEU A 43 28.30 -16.78 8.98
C LEU A 43 29.47 -17.63 8.48
N ALA A 44 29.81 -17.57 7.19
CA ALA A 44 30.92 -18.33 6.63
C ALA A 44 32.29 -17.72 6.98
N GLY A 45 32.35 -16.42 7.25
CA GLY A 45 33.59 -15.70 7.57
C GLY A 45 33.89 -15.56 9.06
N THR A 46 33.02 -16.06 9.95
CA THR A 46 33.14 -15.90 11.40
C THR A 46 32.96 -17.25 12.08
N ASP A 47 34.01 -17.73 12.76
CA ASP A 47 33.86 -18.87 13.67
C ASP A 47 33.32 -18.39 15.02
N PHE A 48 32.07 -18.72 15.34
CA PHE A 48 31.46 -18.36 16.62
C PHE A 48 31.85 -19.35 17.72
N PHE A 49 32.05 -20.62 17.35
CA PHE A 49 32.35 -21.71 18.27
C PHE A 49 33.47 -22.60 17.74
N THR A 50 34.32 -23.08 18.65
CA THR A 50 35.41 -24.01 18.31
C THR A 50 34.91 -25.43 18.01
N PHE A 51 33.69 -25.76 18.46
CA PHE A 51 33.10 -27.08 18.26
C PHE A 51 32.29 -27.14 16.97
N TRP A 52 32.77 -27.92 16.00
CA TRP A 52 32.25 -28.00 14.64
C TRP A 52 30.73 -28.24 14.54
N LEU A 53 30.15 -29.04 15.44
CA LEU A 53 28.72 -29.35 15.40
C LEU A 53 27.87 -28.14 15.79
N ILE A 54 28.32 -27.36 16.77
CA ILE A 54 27.61 -26.13 17.19
C ILE A 54 27.74 -25.08 16.09
N GLU A 55 28.94 -24.95 15.50
CA GLU A 55 29.18 -24.03 14.38
C GLU A 55 28.29 -24.34 13.18
N TRP A 56 28.24 -25.62 12.78
CA TRP A 56 27.35 -26.07 11.71
C TRP A 56 25.87 -25.78 12.02
N LEU A 57 25.46 -25.99 13.27
CA LEU A 57 24.07 -25.77 13.70
C LEU A 57 23.71 -24.28 13.66
N VAL A 58 24.63 -23.38 14.03
CA VAL A 58 24.46 -21.91 13.88
C VAL A 58 24.29 -21.54 12.42
N GLY A 59 25.11 -22.10 11.51
CA GLY A 59 24.99 -21.88 10.07
C GLY A 59 23.61 -22.30 9.53
N VAL A 60 23.13 -23.48 9.92
CA VAL A 60 21.80 -23.98 9.53
C VAL A 60 20.68 -23.09 10.09
N LEU A 61 20.72 -22.76 11.39
CA LEU A 61 19.72 -21.91 12.02
C LEU A 61 19.71 -20.49 11.43
N GLY A 62 20.87 -19.94 11.08
CA GLY A 62 21.00 -18.66 10.39
C GLY A 62 20.33 -18.69 9.01
N GLY A 63 20.57 -19.74 8.22
CA GLY A 63 19.89 -19.93 6.94
C GLY A 63 18.37 -20.06 7.08
N VAL A 64 17.89 -20.84 8.06
CA VAL A 64 16.46 -20.98 8.36
C VAL A 64 15.85 -19.64 8.80
N ALA A 65 16.55 -18.88 9.65
CA ALA A 65 16.09 -17.57 10.09
C ALA A 65 15.91 -16.61 8.91
N VAL A 66 16.86 -16.56 7.97
CA VAL A 66 16.74 -15.76 6.73
C VAL A 66 15.54 -16.19 5.90
N ALA A 67 15.31 -17.50 5.74
CA ALA A 67 14.16 -18.02 4.99
C ALA A 67 12.82 -17.62 5.64
N VAL A 68 12.71 -17.73 6.96
CA VAL A 68 11.51 -17.34 7.72
C VAL A 68 11.26 -15.84 7.64
N VAL A 69 12.30 -15.03 7.86
CA VAL A 69 12.22 -13.56 7.75
C VAL A 69 11.81 -13.16 6.34
N THR A 70 12.39 -13.80 5.32
CA THR A 70 12.03 -13.56 3.92
C THR A 70 10.57 -13.89 3.70
N TRP A 71 10.11 -15.09 4.05
CA TRP A 71 8.72 -15.49 3.85
C TRP A 71 7.72 -14.54 4.53
N LEU A 72 8.00 -14.13 5.77
CA LEU A 72 7.14 -13.23 6.55
C LEU A 72 7.11 -11.80 5.98
N LEU A 73 8.27 -11.24 5.65
CA LEU A 73 8.39 -9.84 5.25
C LEU A 73 8.20 -9.64 3.74
N PHE A 74 8.23 -10.70 2.94
CA PHE A 74 8.16 -10.60 1.49
C PHE A 74 6.94 -9.82 0.97
N PRO A 75 5.69 -10.12 1.39
CA PRO A 75 4.54 -9.35 0.95
C PRO A 75 4.61 -7.86 1.32
N ALA A 76 5.15 -7.55 2.50
CA ALA A 76 5.31 -6.18 2.97
C ALA A 76 6.35 -5.41 2.14
N VAL A 77 7.50 -6.03 1.85
CA VAL A 77 8.55 -5.42 1.01
C VAL A 77 8.08 -5.23 -0.43
N VAL A 78 7.38 -6.20 -1.01
CA VAL A 78 6.82 -5.99 -2.37
C VAL A 78 5.78 -4.86 -2.35
N SER A 79 4.88 -4.83 -1.36
CA SER A 79 3.87 -3.78 -1.24
C SER A 79 4.50 -2.39 -1.08
N PHE A 80 5.60 -2.29 -0.34
CA PHE A 80 6.39 -1.07 -0.22
C PHE A 80 6.92 -0.61 -1.59
N PHE A 81 7.54 -1.51 -2.37
CA PHE A 81 8.02 -1.14 -3.70
C PHE A 81 6.87 -0.81 -4.65
N VAL A 82 5.73 -1.50 -4.58
CA VAL A 82 4.53 -1.16 -5.37
C VAL A 82 4.04 0.25 -5.02
N ALA A 83 4.07 0.62 -3.74
CA ALA A 83 3.65 1.95 -3.28
C ALA A 83 4.42 3.08 -3.98
N LEU A 84 5.71 2.86 -4.29
CA LEU A 84 6.57 3.83 -5.00
C LEU A 84 6.16 4.06 -6.46
N PHE A 85 5.44 3.11 -7.06
CA PHE A 85 5.04 3.15 -8.47
C PHE A 85 3.52 3.35 -8.65
N LEU A 86 2.78 3.70 -7.59
CA LEU A 86 1.33 3.89 -7.69
C LEU A 86 0.93 5.01 -8.65
N GLU A 87 1.77 6.03 -8.81
CA GLU A 87 1.54 7.10 -9.80
C GLU A 87 1.55 6.56 -11.25
N GLU A 88 2.41 5.60 -11.57
CA GLU A 88 2.42 4.93 -12.88
C GLU A 88 1.12 4.15 -13.12
N ILE A 89 0.58 3.52 -12.07
CA ILE A 89 -0.72 2.83 -12.15
C ILE A 89 -1.84 3.83 -12.44
N VAL A 90 -1.89 4.95 -11.73
CA VAL A 90 -2.92 5.98 -11.98
C VAL A 90 -2.79 6.53 -13.40
N ALA A 91 -1.57 6.85 -13.86
CA ALA A 91 -1.35 7.31 -15.22
C ALA A 91 -1.85 6.29 -16.26
N ALA A 92 -1.57 5.00 -16.07
CA ALA A 92 -2.05 3.94 -16.95
C ALA A 92 -3.59 3.80 -16.95
N VAL A 93 -4.24 4.00 -15.81
CA VAL A 93 -5.71 4.03 -15.72
C VAL A 93 -6.26 5.21 -16.51
N GLU A 94 -5.68 6.39 -16.33
CA GLU A 94 -6.10 7.63 -17.00
C GLU A 94 -5.93 7.52 -18.52
N GLU A 95 -4.77 7.06 -19.00
CA GLU A 95 -4.49 6.89 -20.44
C GLU A 95 -5.46 5.90 -21.10
N ARG A 96 -5.83 4.82 -20.39
CA ARG A 96 -6.70 3.78 -20.95
C ARG A 96 -8.19 4.11 -20.90
N HIS A 97 -8.65 4.72 -19.80
CA HIS A 97 -10.09 4.92 -19.57
C HIS A 97 -10.55 6.37 -19.73
N TYR A 98 -9.63 7.33 -19.68
CA TYR A 98 -9.92 8.75 -19.75
C TYR A 98 -8.90 9.50 -20.64
N PRO A 99 -8.74 9.08 -21.92
CA PRO A 99 -7.71 9.63 -22.81
C PRO A 99 -7.94 11.10 -23.18
N ASP A 100 -9.19 11.57 -23.14
CA ASP A 100 -9.57 12.93 -23.54
C ASP A 100 -9.35 13.98 -22.43
N ASP A 101 -8.86 13.57 -21.26
CA ASP A 101 -8.59 14.49 -20.17
C ASP A 101 -7.41 15.43 -20.47
N PRO A 102 -7.43 16.65 -19.91
CA PRO A 102 -6.25 17.52 -19.95
C PRO A 102 -5.05 16.83 -19.29
N PRO A 103 -3.80 17.24 -19.58
CA PRO A 103 -2.63 16.70 -18.92
C PRO A 103 -2.73 16.78 -17.39
N ALA A 104 -2.24 15.75 -16.69
CA ALA A 104 -2.18 15.76 -15.23
C ALA A 104 -1.36 16.96 -14.74
N ARG A 105 -1.81 17.58 -13.65
CA ARG A 105 -1.12 18.71 -13.03
C ARG A 105 0.15 18.22 -12.34
N SER A 106 1.24 18.96 -12.51
CA SER A 106 2.44 18.80 -11.69
C SER A 106 2.20 19.41 -10.32
N VAL A 107 2.24 18.60 -9.26
CA VAL A 107 2.15 19.08 -7.88
C VAL A 107 3.53 19.60 -7.45
N PRO A 108 3.65 20.85 -6.96
CA PRO A 108 4.91 21.36 -6.42
C PRO A 108 5.41 20.47 -5.28
N ILE A 109 6.72 20.17 -5.26
CA ILE A 109 7.33 19.31 -4.24
C ILE A 109 7.05 19.83 -2.82
N SER A 110 7.07 21.15 -2.62
CA SER A 110 6.74 21.78 -1.34
C SER A 110 5.31 21.47 -0.89
N THR A 111 4.34 21.55 -1.80
CA THR A 111 2.95 21.18 -1.53
C THR A 111 2.82 19.70 -1.20
N ALA A 112 3.47 18.83 -1.98
CA ALA A 112 3.47 17.40 -1.73
C ALA A 112 4.02 17.07 -0.34
N ILE A 113 5.17 17.63 0.04
CA ILE A 113 5.78 17.44 1.37
C ILE A 113 4.84 17.88 2.49
N VAL A 114 4.21 19.06 2.38
CA VAL A 114 3.30 19.57 3.42
C VAL A 114 2.08 18.66 3.57
N VAL A 115 1.50 18.21 2.46
CA VAL A 115 0.35 17.29 2.47
C VAL A 115 0.75 15.95 3.09
N SER A 116 1.85 15.35 2.64
CA SER A 116 2.37 14.09 3.16
C SER A 116 2.70 14.17 4.65
N LEU A 117 3.34 15.26 5.10
CA LEU A 117 3.68 15.43 6.52
C LEU A 117 2.44 15.59 7.40
N ARG A 118 1.43 16.32 6.92
CA ARG A 118 0.13 16.40 7.60
C ARG A 118 -0.55 15.04 7.66
N PHE A 119 -0.54 14.27 6.58
CA PHE A 119 -1.12 12.94 6.56
C PHE A 119 -0.36 11.97 7.48
N ALA A 120 0.97 12.02 7.50
CA ALA A 120 1.81 11.25 8.41
C ALA A 120 1.50 11.59 9.88
N GLY A 121 1.37 12.88 10.22
CA GLY A 121 0.97 13.31 11.56
C GLY A 121 -0.40 12.79 11.98
N VAL A 122 -1.39 12.84 11.07
CA VAL A 122 -2.73 12.27 11.33
C VAL A 122 -2.67 10.74 11.48
N THR A 123 -1.91 10.07 10.63
CA THR A 123 -1.72 8.62 10.68
C THR A 123 -1.09 8.20 12.00
N LEU A 124 -0.04 8.91 12.44
CA LEU A 124 0.61 8.67 13.72
C LEU A 124 -0.35 8.90 14.90
N ALA A 125 -1.06 10.03 14.90
CA ALA A 125 -2.01 10.36 15.97
C ALA A 125 -3.15 9.32 16.08
N LEU A 126 -3.72 8.91 14.94
CA LEU A 126 -4.79 7.92 14.93
C LEU A 126 -4.31 6.53 15.34
N ASN A 127 -3.10 6.12 14.93
CA ASN A 127 -2.53 4.85 15.39
C ASN A 127 -2.23 4.88 16.89
N LEU A 128 -1.70 6.00 17.41
CA LEU A 128 -1.44 6.17 18.84
C LEU A 128 -2.73 6.13 19.65
N LEU A 129 -3.82 6.72 19.15
CA LEU A 129 -5.15 6.64 19.75
C LEU A 129 -5.73 5.21 19.68
N ALA A 130 -5.42 4.46 18.63
CA ALA A 130 -5.90 3.10 18.44
C ALA A 130 -5.22 2.08 19.36
N LEU A 131 -3.96 2.30 19.76
CA LEU A 131 -3.23 1.42 20.66
C LEU A 131 -3.96 1.12 21.98
N PRO A 132 -4.40 2.11 22.79
CA PRO A 132 -5.17 1.84 24.01
C PRO A 132 -6.52 1.16 23.70
N LEU A 133 -7.15 1.49 22.57
CA LEU A 133 -8.40 0.85 22.16
C LEU A 133 -8.18 -0.63 21.87
N TYR A 134 -7.12 -1.01 21.15
CA TYR A 134 -6.77 -2.41 20.91
C TYR A 134 -6.44 -3.16 22.20
N LEU A 135 -5.79 -2.50 23.17
CA LEU A 135 -5.50 -3.10 24.48
C LEU A 135 -6.79 -3.39 25.27
N ILE A 136 -7.73 -2.43 25.30
CA ILE A 136 -9.03 -2.59 25.97
C ILE A 136 -9.87 -3.67 25.27
N THR A 137 -9.85 -3.68 23.93
CA THR A 137 -10.67 -4.58 23.11
C THR A 137 -10.03 -5.93 22.87
N PHE A 138 -8.88 -6.22 23.49
CA PHE A 138 -8.21 -7.52 23.42
C PHE A 138 -9.15 -8.70 23.79
N TRP A 139 -10.02 -8.49 24.78
CA TRP A 139 -11.00 -9.50 25.22
C TRP A 139 -12.26 -9.58 24.35
N PHE A 140 -12.42 -8.68 23.37
CA PHE A 140 -13.59 -8.62 22.49
C PHE A 140 -13.16 -8.48 21.01
N PRO A 141 -12.76 -9.59 20.37
CA PRO A 141 -12.22 -9.61 19.01
C PRO A 141 -13.07 -8.90 17.93
N PRO A 142 -14.42 -9.00 17.93
CA PRO A 142 -15.23 -8.32 16.92
C PRO A 142 -15.04 -6.79 16.90
N LEU A 143 -14.85 -6.18 18.08
CA LEU A 143 -14.65 -4.73 18.17
C LEU A 143 -13.23 -4.33 17.76
N ALA A 144 -12.22 -5.15 18.06
CA ALA A 144 -10.87 -4.95 17.56
C ALA A 144 -10.84 -4.97 16.01
N LEU A 145 -11.55 -5.91 15.38
CA LEU A 145 -11.71 -5.95 13.93
C LEU A 145 -12.43 -4.70 13.40
N ALA A 146 -13.52 -4.28 14.05
CA ALA A 146 -14.24 -3.07 13.65
C ALA A 146 -13.33 -1.81 13.71
N ILE A 147 -12.52 -1.67 14.76
CA ILE A 147 -11.54 -0.59 14.88
C ILE A 147 -10.50 -0.68 13.76
N PHE A 148 -9.96 -1.88 13.50
CA PHE A 148 -8.98 -2.10 12.44
C PHE A 148 -9.50 -1.70 11.06
N TYR A 149 -10.70 -2.15 10.68
CA TYR A 149 -11.29 -1.82 9.39
C TYR A 149 -11.68 -0.35 9.28
N CYS A 150 -12.19 0.25 10.35
CA CYS A 150 -12.52 1.68 10.36
C CYS A 150 -11.26 2.56 10.24
N LEU A 151 -10.23 2.27 11.04
CA LEU A 151 -8.98 3.03 11.04
C LEU A 151 -8.29 2.92 9.69
N ASN A 152 -7.98 1.69 9.25
CA ASN A 152 -7.25 1.47 8.01
C ASN A 152 -8.10 1.86 6.79
N GLY A 153 -9.42 1.64 6.82
CA GLY A 153 -10.31 2.08 5.75
C GLY A 153 -10.30 3.59 5.59
N TYR A 154 -10.32 4.35 6.69
CA TYR A 154 -10.16 5.80 6.63
C TYR A 154 -8.79 6.21 6.08
N LEU A 155 -7.70 5.64 6.60
CA LEU A 155 -6.34 5.99 6.18
C LEU A 155 -6.08 5.67 4.70
N LEU A 156 -6.37 4.45 4.26
CA LEU A 156 -6.15 4.01 2.88
C LEU A 156 -7.03 4.76 1.88
N SER A 157 -8.31 5.01 2.22
CA SER A 157 -9.17 5.81 1.35
C SER A 157 -8.63 7.22 1.15
N ARG A 158 -8.09 7.83 2.22
CA ARG A 158 -7.53 9.17 2.17
C ARG A 158 -6.24 9.21 1.36
N GLU A 159 -5.31 8.31 1.63
CA GLU A 159 -4.02 8.24 0.93
C GLU A 159 -4.20 8.05 -0.58
N TYR A 160 -4.97 7.04 -0.99
CA TYR A 160 -5.17 6.76 -2.41
C TYR A 160 -6.01 7.84 -3.09
N TYR A 161 -6.97 8.45 -2.38
CA TYR A 161 -7.73 9.57 -2.91
C TYR A 161 -6.84 10.80 -3.13
N GLU A 162 -5.97 11.14 -2.18
CA GLU A 162 -5.05 12.28 -2.31
C GLU A 162 -4.09 12.05 -3.49
N LEU A 163 -3.55 10.84 -3.66
CA LEU A 163 -2.68 10.48 -4.79
C LEU A 163 -3.35 10.72 -6.15
N VAL A 164 -4.62 10.34 -6.28
CA VAL A 164 -5.39 10.52 -7.53
C VAL A 164 -5.84 11.98 -7.70
N SER A 165 -6.45 12.56 -6.68
CA SER A 165 -7.14 13.85 -6.79
C SER A 165 -6.18 15.02 -6.98
N LEU A 166 -5.00 15.01 -6.35
CA LEU A 166 -4.02 16.10 -6.47
C LEU A 166 -3.41 16.20 -7.88
N ARG A 167 -3.54 15.15 -8.71
CA ARG A 167 -3.16 15.19 -10.12
C ARG A 167 -4.15 16.00 -10.96
N ARG A 168 -5.36 16.25 -10.45
CA ARG A 168 -6.47 16.85 -11.20
C ARG A 168 -6.97 18.14 -10.56
N LEU A 169 -6.86 18.26 -9.24
CA LEU A 169 -7.39 19.35 -8.44
C LEU A 169 -6.33 20.01 -7.57
N ASP A 170 -6.55 21.27 -7.24
CA ASP A 170 -5.85 21.92 -6.14
C ASP A 170 -6.19 21.25 -4.81
N ALA A 171 -5.26 21.30 -3.85
CA ALA A 171 -5.44 20.70 -2.52
C ALA A 171 -6.73 21.15 -1.81
N GLY A 172 -7.17 22.41 -2.01
CA GLY A 172 -8.42 22.92 -1.46
C GLY A 172 -9.66 22.26 -2.06
N ALA A 173 -9.74 22.20 -3.40
CA ALA A 173 -10.84 21.57 -4.11
C ALA A 173 -10.89 20.05 -3.86
N ALA A 174 -9.73 19.39 -3.85
CA ALA A 174 -9.61 17.98 -3.49
C ALA A 174 -10.18 17.69 -2.09
N GLU A 175 -9.87 18.55 -1.11
CA GLU A 175 -10.37 18.43 0.26
C GLU A 175 -11.89 18.67 0.36
N MET A 176 -12.43 19.63 -0.40
CA MET A 176 -13.87 19.90 -0.43
C MET A 176 -14.66 18.69 -0.97
N LEU A 177 -14.26 18.16 -2.13
CA LEU A 177 -14.89 16.99 -2.74
C LEU A 177 -14.80 15.76 -1.81
N ARG A 178 -13.66 15.61 -1.10
CA ARG A 178 -13.47 14.55 -0.10
C ARG A 178 -14.46 14.66 1.04
N LYS A 179 -14.66 15.86 1.59
CA LYS A 179 -15.60 16.11 2.68
C LYS A 179 -17.04 15.84 2.24
N ALA A 180 -17.42 16.29 1.05
CA ALA A 180 -18.75 16.02 0.48
C ALA A 180 -19.01 14.51 0.34
N ASN A 181 -17.98 13.73 -0.01
CA ASN A 181 -18.11 12.31 -0.31
C ASN A 181 -17.48 11.35 0.72
N ARG A 182 -17.27 11.82 1.96
CA ARG A 182 -16.62 11.08 3.06
C ARG A 182 -17.09 9.63 3.18
N ARG A 183 -18.41 9.39 3.14
CA ARG A 183 -18.98 8.05 3.36
C ARG A 183 -18.61 7.09 2.24
N ARG A 184 -18.69 7.54 0.99
CA ARG A 184 -18.33 6.75 -0.20
C ARG A 184 -16.84 6.44 -0.22
N LEU A 185 -15.99 7.43 0.10
CA LEU A 185 -14.55 7.21 0.20
C LEU A 185 -14.19 6.24 1.32
N PHE A 186 -14.75 6.43 2.51
CA PHE A 186 -14.55 5.53 3.65
C PHE A 186 -14.93 4.08 3.33
N LEU A 187 -16.12 3.85 2.76
CA LEU A 187 -16.55 2.51 2.36
C LEU A 187 -15.62 1.88 1.32
N SER A 188 -15.11 2.68 0.38
CA SER A 188 -14.12 2.22 -0.60
C SER A 188 -12.82 1.81 0.09
N GLY A 189 -12.37 2.59 1.07
CA GLY A 189 -11.21 2.26 1.89
C GLY A 189 -11.40 0.98 2.70
N VAL A 190 -12.59 0.74 3.26
CA VAL A 190 -12.88 -0.52 3.98
C VAL A 190 -12.75 -1.73 3.03
N VAL A 191 -13.23 -1.62 1.79
CA VAL A 191 -13.05 -2.66 0.76
C VAL A 191 -11.56 -2.86 0.46
N ILE A 192 -10.78 -1.78 0.31
CA ILE A 192 -9.33 -1.87 0.08
C ILE A 192 -8.64 -2.55 1.26
N THR A 193 -8.94 -2.16 2.50
CA THR A 193 -8.43 -2.80 3.72
C THR A 193 -8.72 -4.30 3.73
N PHE A 194 -9.94 -4.69 3.32
CA PHE A 194 -10.30 -6.10 3.21
C PHE A 194 -9.43 -6.86 2.20
N LEU A 195 -9.11 -6.25 1.05
CA LEU A 195 -8.17 -6.87 0.08
C LEU A 195 -6.79 -7.10 0.70
N PHE A 196 -6.31 -6.20 1.55
CA PHE A 196 -5.04 -6.37 2.27
C PHE A 196 -5.04 -7.51 3.28
N THR A 197 -6.21 -7.89 3.82
CA THR A 197 -6.32 -9.00 4.78
C THR A 197 -6.31 -10.38 4.13
N ILE A 198 -6.56 -10.46 2.82
CA ILE A 198 -6.59 -11.73 2.09
C ILE A 198 -5.16 -12.08 1.67
N PRO A 199 -4.59 -13.22 2.12
CA PRO A 199 -3.27 -13.66 1.67
C PRO A 199 -3.22 -13.77 0.15
N ILE A 200 -2.05 -13.50 -0.45
CA ILE A 200 -1.80 -13.49 -1.90
C ILE A 200 -2.47 -12.29 -2.60
N VAL A 201 -3.73 -11.98 -2.29
CA VAL A 201 -4.44 -10.81 -2.81
C VAL A 201 -3.82 -9.51 -2.29
N ASN A 202 -3.31 -9.51 -1.06
CA ASN A 202 -2.60 -8.38 -0.47
C ASN A 202 -1.44 -7.85 -1.32
N LEU A 203 -0.80 -8.69 -2.14
CA LEU A 203 0.24 -8.31 -3.09
C LEU A 203 -0.28 -7.36 -4.18
N PHE A 204 -1.52 -7.57 -4.60
CA PHE A 204 -2.18 -6.79 -5.64
C PHE A 204 -3.05 -5.66 -5.06
N ALA A 205 -3.37 -5.72 -3.77
CA ALA A 205 -4.25 -4.78 -3.09
C ALA A 205 -3.86 -3.29 -3.28
N PRO A 206 -2.57 -2.88 -3.22
CA PRO A 206 -2.21 -1.48 -3.47
C PRO A 206 -2.54 -1.04 -4.90
N VAL A 207 -2.26 -1.90 -5.89
CA VAL A 207 -2.52 -1.64 -7.31
C VAL A 207 -4.02 -1.56 -7.59
N ILE A 208 -4.79 -2.54 -7.08
CA ILE A 208 -6.25 -2.57 -7.22
C ILE A 208 -6.86 -1.35 -6.52
N GLY A 209 -6.37 -1.02 -5.32
CA GLY A 209 -6.89 0.07 -4.51
C GLY A 209 -6.71 1.42 -5.18
N VAL A 210 -5.51 1.74 -5.67
CA VAL A 210 -5.26 3.02 -6.34
C VAL A 210 -6.00 3.13 -7.69
N ALA A 211 -6.06 2.04 -8.47
CA ALA A 211 -6.77 2.01 -9.73
C ALA A 211 -8.29 2.15 -9.54
N ALA A 212 -8.86 1.45 -8.54
CA ALA A 212 -10.26 1.61 -8.18
C ALA A 212 -10.54 3.05 -7.71
N MET A 213 -9.62 3.65 -6.94
CA MET A 213 -9.76 5.03 -6.48
C MET A 213 -9.72 6.03 -7.64
N ALA A 214 -8.92 5.80 -8.69
CA ALA A 214 -8.94 6.61 -9.91
C ALA A 214 -10.32 6.64 -10.56
N HIS A 215 -10.99 5.49 -10.66
CA HIS A 215 -12.37 5.42 -11.16
C HIS A 215 -13.40 6.03 -10.20
N ILE A 216 -13.24 5.83 -8.88
CA ILE A 216 -14.13 6.41 -7.88
C ILE A 216 -14.05 7.93 -7.94
N PHE A 217 -12.86 8.50 -8.00
CA PHE A 217 -12.65 9.94 -8.12
C PHE A 217 -13.46 10.52 -9.29
N ARG A 218 -13.45 9.87 -10.46
CA ARG A 218 -14.23 10.32 -11.63
C ARG A 218 -15.73 10.29 -11.41
N LEU A 219 -16.24 9.26 -10.74
CA LEU A 219 -17.66 9.21 -10.37
C LEU A 219 -18.03 10.35 -9.43
N LEU A 220 -17.18 10.63 -8.44
CA LEU A 220 -17.43 11.72 -7.48
C LEU A 220 -17.36 13.10 -8.14
N HIS A 221 -16.44 13.28 -9.09
CA HIS A 221 -16.27 14.53 -9.82
C HIS A 221 -17.42 14.81 -10.79
N ALA A 222 -17.92 13.77 -11.48
CA ALA A 222 -19.08 13.90 -12.36
C ALA A 222 -20.36 14.24 -11.57
N ASP A 223 -20.56 13.64 -10.39
CA ASP A 223 -21.72 13.91 -9.53
C ASP A 223 -21.72 15.35 -8.96
N GLU A 224 -20.56 16.00 -8.79
CA GLU A 224 -20.47 17.39 -8.30
C GLU A 224 -20.65 18.42 -9.43
N ALA A 225 -20.40 18.04 -10.68
CA ALA A 225 -20.61 18.88 -11.86
C ALA A 225 -22.05 18.86 -12.40
N ALA A 226 -22.90 17.96 -11.89
CA ALA A 226 -24.31 17.77 -12.29
C ALA A 226 -25.28 18.47 -11.32
#